data_AF-A0A945VZ01-F1
#
_entry.id   AF-A0A945VZ01-F1
#
_cell.length_a   1.000
_cell.length_b   1.000
_cell.length_c   1.000
_cell.angle_alpha   90.00
_cell.angle_beta   90.00
_cell.angle_gamma   90.00
#
_symmetry.space_group_name_H-M   'P 1'
#
loop_
_entity.id
_entity.type
_entity.pdbx_description
1 polymer ?
#
loop_
_entity_poly.entity_id
_entity_poly.type
_entity_poly.pdbx_seq_one_letter_code
_entity_poly.pdbx_strand_id
1 'polypeptide(L)'
;HARQSETIVARGIWNDFEKWKRKLVELNEQVALEQNRELFPIWDFSGYNSYTTESVTENGDKESTMQWYWESSHYKKELGDLVLDRIFNYKHPDRVVNDDFGVLLNSDTIEPHLRQIRNDQLLWRQSYTEDVAEIEALKEYEN
;
A
#
# COMPACT_ATOMS: atom_id res chain seq x y z
N HIS A 1 0.34 -4.24 4.56
CA HIS A 1 0.86 -5.42 3.85
C HIS A 1 0.01 -5.73 2.62
N ALA A 2 0.57 -6.40 1.60
CA ALA A 2 -0.12 -6.80 0.37
C ALA A 2 -1.35 -7.66 0.64
N ARG A 3 -1.27 -8.53 1.65
CA ARG A 3 -2.41 -9.35 2.11
C ARG A 3 -3.65 -8.54 2.48
N GLN A 4 -3.50 -7.31 3.02
CA GLN A 4 -4.63 -6.42 3.29
C GLN A 4 -5.30 -5.94 1.99
N SER A 5 -4.49 -5.61 0.97
CA SER A 5 -4.99 -5.26 -0.38
C SER A 5 -5.72 -6.43 -1.03
N GLU A 6 -5.23 -7.65 -0.85
CA GLU A 6 -5.88 -8.87 -1.31
C GLU A 6 -7.22 -9.13 -0.59
N THR A 7 -7.34 -8.80 0.71
CA THR A 7 -8.64 -8.83 1.39
C THR A 7 -9.65 -7.84 0.78
N ILE A 8 -9.22 -6.62 0.44
CA ILE A 8 -10.09 -5.63 -0.25
C ILE A 8 -10.57 -6.18 -1.60
N VAL A 9 -9.67 -6.81 -2.37
CA VAL A 9 -10.02 -7.45 -3.65
C VAL A 9 -10.97 -8.62 -3.44
N ALA A 10 -10.69 -9.45 -2.43
CA ALA A 10 -11.51 -10.59 -2.09
C ALA A 10 -12.95 -10.17 -1.76
N ARG A 11 -13.13 -9.08 -1.03
CA ARG A 11 -14.44 -8.52 -0.67
C ARG A 11 -15.17 -7.83 -1.83
N GLY A 12 -14.56 -7.75 -3.02
CA GLY A 12 -15.18 -7.11 -4.20
C GLY A 12 -15.23 -5.59 -4.14
N ILE A 13 -14.55 -4.96 -3.18
CA ILE A 13 -14.61 -3.50 -2.94
C ILE A 13 -13.38 -2.75 -3.49
N TRP A 14 -12.53 -3.41 -4.28
CA TRP A 14 -11.32 -2.78 -4.84
C TRP A 14 -11.64 -1.57 -5.73
N ASN A 15 -12.66 -1.67 -6.59
CA ASN A 15 -13.07 -0.56 -7.44
C ASN A 15 -13.55 0.65 -6.62
N ASP A 16 -14.24 0.42 -5.50
CA ASP A 16 -14.66 1.47 -4.59
C ASP A 16 -13.48 2.11 -3.87
N PHE A 17 -12.48 1.32 -3.49
CA PHE A 17 -11.23 1.81 -2.91
C PHE A 17 -10.47 2.72 -3.88
N GLU A 18 -10.34 2.34 -5.16
CA GLU A 18 -9.72 3.20 -6.17
C GLU A 18 -10.55 4.47 -6.43
N LYS A 19 -11.88 4.35 -6.47
CA LYS A 19 -12.79 5.50 -6.61
C LYS A 19 -12.65 6.46 -5.43
N TRP A 20 -12.49 5.94 -4.22
CA TRP A 20 -12.24 6.74 -3.02
C TRP A 20 -10.92 7.52 -3.13
N LYS A 21 -9.84 6.90 -3.59
CA LYS A 21 -8.56 7.59 -3.83
C LYS A 21 -8.68 8.73 -4.85
N ARG A 22 -9.37 8.49 -5.97
CA ARG A 22 -9.64 9.52 -6.99
C ARG A 22 -10.39 10.71 -6.40
N LYS A 23 -11.46 10.45 -5.64
CA LYS A 23 -12.24 11.49 -4.96
C LYS A 23 -11.42 12.29 -3.96
N LEU A 24 -10.48 11.65 -3.27
CA LEU A 24 -9.59 12.33 -2.33
C LEU A 24 -8.70 13.36 -3.04
N VAL A 25 -8.13 12.98 -4.20
CA VAL A 25 -7.34 13.88 -5.05
C VAL A 25 -8.20 15.02 -5.59
N GLU A 26 -9.35 14.71 -6.17
CA GLU A 26 -10.30 15.70 -6.73
C GLU A 26 -10.71 16.73 -5.67
N LEU A 27 -11.13 16.27 -4.49
CA LEU A 27 -11.54 17.15 -3.39
C LEU A 27 -10.40 18.05 -2.91
N ASN A 28 -9.19 17.51 -2.80
CA ASN A 28 -8.03 18.27 -2.36
C ASN A 28 -7.70 19.42 -3.32
N GLU A 29 -7.69 19.14 -4.62
CA GLU A 29 -7.44 20.14 -5.66
C GLU A 29 -8.55 21.18 -5.73
N GLN A 30 -9.82 20.75 -5.62
CA GLN A 30 -10.97 21.64 -5.58
C GLN A 30 -10.89 22.61 -4.40
N VAL A 31 -10.67 22.11 -3.18
CA VAL A 31 -10.62 22.94 -1.97
C VAL A 31 -9.43 23.89 -2.02
N ALA A 32 -8.27 23.45 -2.49
CA ALA A 32 -7.10 24.32 -2.64
C ALA A 32 -7.37 25.49 -3.61
N LEU A 33 -8.04 25.21 -4.74
CA LEU A 33 -8.46 26.23 -5.70
C LEU A 33 -9.47 27.21 -5.08
N GLU A 34 -10.53 26.71 -4.44
CA GLU A 34 -11.57 27.52 -3.80
C GLU A 34 -11.02 28.43 -2.69
N GLN A 35 -10.01 27.96 -1.95
CA GLN A 35 -9.41 28.70 -0.84
C GLN A 35 -8.18 29.52 -1.26
N ASN A 36 -7.78 29.48 -2.54
CA ASN A 36 -6.55 30.09 -3.06
C ASN A 36 -5.32 29.70 -2.21
N ARG A 37 -5.16 28.40 -1.97
CA ARG A 37 -4.05 27.80 -1.20
C ARG A 37 -3.30 26.78 -2.04
N GLU A 38 -2.10 26.43 -1.59
CA GLU A 38 -1.36 25.31 -2.16
C GLU A 38 -2.07 23.98 -1.90
N LEU A 39 -1.86 23.01 -2.80
CA LEU A 39 -2.35 21.65 -2.66
C LEU A 39 -1.78 21.01 -1.40
N PHE A 40 -2.63 20.33 -0.63
CA PHE A 40 -2.12 19.50 0.46
C PHE A 40 -1.49 18.23 -0.13
N PRO A 41 -0.27 17.84 0.26
CA PRO A 41 0.36 16.64 -0.28
C PRO A 41 -0.38 15.38 0.19
N ILE A 42 -0.88 14.58 -0.76
CA ILE A 42 -1.49 13.27 -0.49
C ILE A 42 -0.47 12.20 -0.88
N TRP A 43 -0.07 11.36 0.06
CA TRP A 43 0.84 10.25 -0.19
C TRP A 43 0.11 8.91 -0.13
N ASP A 44 0.44 8.02 -1.05
CA ASP A 44 -0.02 6.64 -1.04
C ASP A 44 1.16 5.68 -0.88
N PHE A 45 1.17 4.97 0.26
CA PHE A 45 2.15 3.94 0.61
C PHE A 45 1.59 2.51 0.45
N SER A 46 0.35 2.38 -0.03
CA SER A 46 -0.29 1.09 -0.29
C SER A 46 0.16 0.49 -1.62
N GLY A 47 -0.36 -0.69 -1.95
CA GLY A 47 0.00 -1.43 -3.15
C GLY A 47 1.01 -2.54 -2.87
N TYR A 48 1.64 -3.02 -3.93
CA TYR A 48 2.57 -4.15 -3.91
C TYR A 48 3.96 -3.60 -4.21
N ASN A 49 4.74 -3.37 -3.16
CA ASN A 49 6.07 -2.77 -3.24
C ASN A 49 7.07 -3.54 -2.37
N SER A 50 8.32 -3.10 -2.39
CA SER A 50 9.46 -3.68 -1.68
C SER A 50 9.24 -3.94 -0.19
N TYR A 51 8.31 -3.23 0.44
CA TYR A 51 8.04 -3.33 1.88
C TYR A 51 6.71 -4.02 2.18
N THR A 52 5.70 -3.83 1.34
CA THR A 52 4.37 -4.39 1.57
C THR A 52 4.24 -5.85 1.16
N THR A 53 5.17 -6.35 0.35
CA THR A 53 5.16 -7.72 -0.20
C THR A 53 6.11 -8.68 0.51
N GLU A 54 6.58 -8.31 1.70
CA GLU A 54 7.38 -9.21 2.52
C GLU A 54 6.68 -10.58 2.74
N SER A 55 7.45 -11.66 2.80
CA SER A 55 6.89 -12.98 3.08
C SER A 55 6.34 -13.06 4.50
N VAL A 56 5.14 -13.62 4.66
CA VAL A 56 4.59 -13.93 5.98
C VAL A 56 5.30 -15.14 6.54
N THR A 57 5.75 -15.03 7.78
CA THR A 57 6.42 -16.10 8.52
C THR A 57 5.38 -17.14 8.95
N GLU A 58 5.64 -18.42 8.70
CA GLU A 58 4.68 -19.49 9.01
C GLU A 58 4.25 -19.48 10.49
N ASN A 59 2.97 -19.79 10.74
CA ASN A 59 2.43 -19.95 12.09
C ASN A 59 3.17 -21.08 12.84
N GLY A 60 4.15 -20.71 13.66
CA GLY A 60 4.93 -21.66 14.47
C GLY A 60 6.43 -21.39 14.46
N ASP A 61 6.93 -20.64 13.48
CA ASP A 61 8.31 -20.18 13.47
C ASP A 61 8.44 -18.91 14.33
N LYS A 62 8.95 -19.08 15.55
CA LYS A 62 9.16 -17.98 16.50
C LYS A 62 10.40 -17.15 16.19
N GLU A 63 11.26 -17.63 15.29
CA GLU A 63 12.55 -17.03 14.98
C GLU A 63 12.49 -16.11 13.76
N SER A 64 11.64 -16.43 12.77
CA SER A 64 11.37 -15.51 11.67
C SER A 64 10.25 -14.55 12.06
N THR A 65 10.58 -13.25 12.17
CA THR A 65 9.58 -12.19 12.31
C THR A 65 9.66 -11.29 11.09
N MET A 66 8.51 -10.93 10.50
CA MET A 66 8.47 -9.95 9.43
C MET A 66 9.20 -8.66 9.85
N GLN A 67 10.07 -8.13 9.01
CA GLN A 67 10.85 -6.92 9.21
C GLN A 67 9.97 -5.67 9.25
N TRP A 68 8.94 -5.59 8.40
CA TRP A 68 8.20 -4.34 8.19
C TRP A 68 6.83 -4.30 8.87
N TYR A 69 6.26 -5.45 9.22
CA TYR A 69 4.89 -5.57 9.73
C TYR A 69 4.83 -6.43 11.00
N TRP A 70 3.95 -6.08 11.94
CA TRP A 70 3.56 -6.96 13.04
C TRP A 70 2.56 -8.00 12.57
N GLU A 71 1.59 -7.55 11.78
CA GLU A 71 0.66 -8.36 10.98
C GLU A 71 0.18 -7.51 9.78
N SER A 72 -0.75 -8.01 8.98
CA SER A 72 -1.10 -7.41 7.68
C SER A 72 -1.55 -5.94 7.73
N SER A 73 -2.12 -5.50 8.85
CA SER A 73 -2.70 -4.16 9.06
C SER A 73 -1.79 -3.18 9.81
N HIS A 74 -0.86 -3.64 10.64
CA HIS A 74 -0.01 -2.81 11.51
C HIS A 74 1.46 -2.92 11.11
N TYR A 75 2.01 -1.82 10.58
CA TYR A 75 3.44 -1.72 10.27
C TYR A 75 4.29 -1.46 11.52
N LYS A 76 5.55 -1.89 11.49
CA LYS A 76 6.53 -1.65 12.55
C LYS A 76 7.16 -0.27 12.43
N LYS A 77 7.84 0.17 13.51
CA LYS A 77 8.51 1.47 13.57
C LYS A 77 9.48 1.66 12.39
N GLU A 78 10.18 0.60 11.99
CA GLU A 78 11.16 0.58 10.92
C GLU A 78 10.55 1.04 9.59
N LEU A 79 9.35 0.57 9.23
CA LEU A 79 8.66 1.04 8.03
C LEU A 79 8.13 2.47 8.22
N GLY A 80 7.68 2.81 9.44
CA GLY A 80 7.26 4.17 9.79
C GLY A 80 8.38 5.21 9.64
N ASP A 81 9.62 4.86 9.98
CA ASP A 81 10.78 5.73 9.78
C ASP A 81 10.99 6.01 8.27
N LEU A 82 10.81 5.01 7.40
CA LEU A 82 10.92 5.17 5.95
C LEU A 82 9.79 6.03 5.36
N VAL A 83 8.58 5.97 5.92
CA VAL A 83 7.48 6.86 5.57
C VAL A 83 7.86 8.32 5.85
N LEU A 84 8.43 8.61 7.02
CA LEU A 84 8.88 9.96 7.38
C LEU A 84 10.03 10.42 6.48
N ASP A 85 11.00 9.55 6.22
CA ASP A 85 12.12 9.83 5.32
C ASP A 85 11.61 10.20 3.92
N ARG A 86 10.60 9.48 3.39
CA ARG A 86 9.97 9.78 2.10
C ARG A 86 9.23 11.12 2.10
N ILE A 87 8.36 11.36 3.09
CA ILE A 87 7.52 12.58 3.15
C ILE A 87 8.37 13.83 3.27
N PHE A 88 9.40 13.80 4.13
CA PHE A 88 10.24 14.96 4.40
C PHE A 88 11.47 15.04 3.48
N ASN A 89 11.61 14.11 2.53
CA ASN A 89 12.81 13.95 1.71
C ASN A 89 14.10 13.93 2.57
N TYR A 90 14.00 13.30 3.74
CA TYR A 90 15.10 13.21 4.69
C TYR A 90 15.97 12.00 4.36
N LYS A 91 17.28 12.23 4.25
CA LYS A 91 18.26 11.20 3.88
C LYS A 91 19.01 10.76 5.13
N HIS A 92 18.47 9.77 5.83
CA HIS A 92 19.18 9.16 6.95
C HIS A 92 20.38 8.33 6.43
N PRO A 93 21.57 8.42 7.03
CA PRO A 93 22.76 7.69 6.56
C PRO A 93 22.57 6.17 6.48
N ASP A 94 21.82 5.60 7.43
CA ASP A 94 21.62 4.15 7.57
C ASP A 94 20.30 3.63 6.98
N ARG A 95 19.49 4.48 6.31
CA ARG A 95 18.22 4.05 5.72
C ARG A 95 18.14 4.45 4.26
N VAL A 96 17.63 3.53 3.45
CA VAL A 96 17.36 3.73 2.02
C VAL A 96 15.88 3.48 1.79
N VAL A 97 15.21 4.47 1.20
CA VAL A 97 13.81 4.35 0.78
C VAL A 97 13.77 3.95 -0.69
N ASN A 98 13.22 2.79 -1.00
CA ASN A 98 13.08 2.30 -2.37
C ASN A 98 12.08 3.17 -3.16
N ASP A 99 12.37 3.39 -4.43
CA ASP A 99 11.61 4.30 -5.31
C ASP A 99 10.16 3.88 -5.55
N ASP A 100 9.83 2.61 -5.33
CA ASP A 100 8.47 2.06 -5.41
C ASP A 100 7.62 2.33 -4.15
N PHE A 101 8.17 3.01 -3.15
CA PHE A 101 7.50 3.25 -1.87
C PHE A 101 7.16 4.71 -1.62
N GLY A 102 5.85 4.98 -1.58
CA GLY A 102 5.29 6.31 -1.36
C GLY A 102 5.20 7.10 -2.65
N VAL A 103 3.99 7.20 -3.19
CA VAL A 103 3.70 8.00 -4.39
C VAL A 103 2.88 9.22 -3.99
N LEU A 104 3.33 10.40 -4.44
CA LEU A 104 2.58 11.64 -4.27
C LEU A 104 1.43 11.67 -5.29
N LEU A 105 0.20 11.78 -4.78
CA LEU A 105 -1.03 11.75 -5.56
C LEU A 105 -1.51 13.16 -5.93
N ASN A 106 -1.78 13.34 -7.21
CA ASN A 106 -2.50 14.45 -7.81
C ASN A 106 -3.21 13.97 -9.08
N SER A 107 -3.89 14.86 -9.79
CA SER A 107 -4.61 14.53 -11.03
C SER A 107 -3.72 13.91 -12.12
N ASP A 108 -2.43 14.21 -12.15
CA ASP A 108 -1.48 13.65 -13.12
C ASP A 108 -0.98 12.26 -12.72
N THR A 109 -0.82 11.98 -11.42
CA THR A 109 -0.18 10.76 -10.92
C THR A 109 -1.15 9.66 -10.51
N ILE A 110 -2.41 9.98 -10.20
CA ILE A 110 -3.37 9.00 -9.67
C ILE A 110 -3.64 7.85 -10.64
N GLU A 111 -3.93 8.12 -11.91
CA GLU A 111 -4.26 7.03 -12.87
C GLU A 111 -3.06 6.15 -13.23
N PRO A 112 -1.85 6.71 -13.50
CA PRO A 112 -0.64 5.89 -13.63
C PRO A 112 -0.39 5.00 -12.41
N HIS A 113 -0.53 5.55 -11.19
CA HIS A 113 -0.31 4.82 -9.94
C HIS A 113 -1.30 3.66 -9.75
N LEU A 114 -2.59 3.89 -9.99
CA LEU A 114 -3.61 2.84 -9.88
C LEU A 114 -3.39 1.71 -10.90
N ARG A 115 -2.98 2.05 -12.13
CA ARG A 115 -2.60 1.03 -13.14
C ARG A 115 -1.39 0.23 -12.69
N GLN A 116 -0.39 0.89 -12.12
CA GLN A 116 0.81 0.23 -11.61
C GLN A 116 0.46 -0.77 -10.50
N ILE A 117 -0.35 -0.36 -9.51
CA ILE A 117 -0.80 -1.26 -8.43
C ILE A 117 -1.51 -2.51 -8.99
N ARG A 118 -2.35 -2.38 -10.03
CA ARG A 118 -3.00 -3.54 -10.65
C ARG A 118 -2.02 -4.47 -11.34
N ASN A 119 -1.01 -3.93 -12.01
CA ASN A 119 0.03 -4.75 -12.64
C ASN A 119 0.87 -5.48 -11.58
N ASP A 120 1.28 -4.78 -10.52
CA ASP A 120 2.07 -5.36 -9.44
C ASP A 120 1.28 -6.42 -8.67
N GLN A 121 -0.05 -6.24 -8.53
CA GLN A 121 -0.92 -7.27 -7.99
C GLN A 121 -0.84 -8.57 -8.81
N LEU A 122 -0.93 -8.48 -10.13
CA LEU A 122 -0.88 -9.66 -11.00
C LEU A 122 0.46 -10.39 -10.85
N LEU A 123 1.56 -9.64 -10.75
CA LEU A 123 2.90 -10.20 -10.54
C LEU A 123 3.05 -10.83 -9.15
N TRP A 124 2.53 -10.17 -8.12
CA TRP A 124 2.55 -10.68 -6.76
C TRP A 124 1.75 -11.99 -6.65
N ARG A 125 0.54 -12.04 -7.21
CA ARG A 125 -0.29 -13.26 -7.20
C ARG A 125 0.36 -14.45 -7.91
N GLN A 126 1.21 -14.21 -8.91
CA GLN A 126 1.99 -15.27 -9.57
C GLN A 126 3.16 -15.77 -8.72
N SER A 127 3.70 -14.91 -7.86
CA SER A 127 4.90 -15.20 -7.06
C SER A 127 4.57 -15.69 -5.64
N TYR A 128 3.36 -15.43 -5.14
CA TYR A 128 2.89 -15.73 -3.78
C TYR A 128 1.62 -16.60 -3.81
N THR A 129 1.67 -17.72 -4.53
CA THR A 129 0.48 -18.56 -4.81
C THR A 129 -0.14 -19.16 -3.55
N GLU A 130 0.66 -19.47 -2.53
CA GLU A 130 0.18 -20.02 -1.25
C GLU A 130 -0.61 -18.98 -0.45
N ASP A 131 -0.08 -17.75 -0.33
CA ASP A 131 -0.78 -16.63 0.31
C ASP A 131 -2.12 -16.35 -0.38
N VAL A 132 -2.15 -16.37 -1.72
CA VAL A 132 -3.37 -16.17 -2.50
C VAL A 132 -4.41 -17.24 -2.18
N ALA A 133 -4.02 -18.52 -2.20
CA ALA A 133 -4.91 -19.62 -1.91
C ALA A 133 -5.49 -19.54 -0.48
N GLU A 134 -4.67 -19.18 0.51
CA GLU A 134 -5.09 -19.00 1.89
C GLU A 134 -6.14 -17.87 2.02
N ILE A 135 -5.87 -16.71 1.41
CA ILE A 135 -6.77 -15.54 1.48
C ILE A 135 -8.09 -15.81 0.75
N GLU A 136 -8.05 -16.52 -0.37
CA GLU A 136 -9.26 -16.90 -1.09
C GLU A 136 -10.12 -17.89 -0.29
N ALA A 137 -9.50 -18.84 0.40
CA ALA A 137 -10.22 -19.78 1.27
C ALA A 137 -10.95 -19.08 2.44
N LEU A 138 -10.39 -17.99 2.99
CA LEU A 138 -11.04 -17.21 4.06
C LEU A 138 -12.38 -16.58 3.62
N LYS A 139 -12.61 -16.39 2.31
CA LYS A 139 -13.91 -15.89 1.79
C LYS A 139 -15.03 -16.88 2.00
N GLU A 140 -14.72 -18.18 2.03
CA GLU A 140 -15.72 -19.25 2.10
C GLU A 140 -16.23 -19.49 3.52
N TYR A 141 -15.46 -19.09 4.54
CA TYR A 141 -15.80 -19.30 5.96
C TYR A 141 -16.72 -18.23 6.57
N GLU A 142 -16.93 -17.11 5.88
CA GLU A 142 -17.78 -16.00 6.37
C GLU A 142 -19.18 -15.95 5.75
N ASN A 143 -19.56 -16.95 4.94
CA ASN A 143 -20.89 -17.09 4.35
C ASN A 143 -21.70 -18.21 5.03
#